data_AF-A0A654TTG1-F1
#
_entry.id   AF-A0A654TTG1-F1
#
_cell.length_a   1.000
_cell.length_b   1.000
_cell.length_c   1.000
_cell.angle_alpha   90.00
_cell.angle_beta   90.00
_cell.angle_gamma   90.00
#
_symmetry.space_group_name_H-M   'P 1'
#
loop_
_entity.id
_entity.type
_entity.pdbx_description
1 polymer ?
#
loop_
_entity_poly.entity_id
_entity_poly.type
_entity_poly.pdbx_seq_one_letter_code
_entity_poly.pdbx_strand_id
1 'polypeptide(L)'
;MLSEDGLADRLLAEGGLIDKITAKDGPLEQLADVADTLARLTPGMEALEPAIATLQDAVIALTMVVNPLSSIAERIPLPGRRPARRSSSRSVRSQRVVDSE
;
A
#
# COMPACT_ATOMS: atom_id res chain seq x y z
N MET A 1 -4.54 -37.86 39.18
CA MET A 1 -4.82 -37.78 37.72
C MET A 1 -4.83 -39.16 37.04
N LEU A 2 -4.50 -40.25 37.75
CA LEU A 2 -4.81 -41.64 37.35
C LEU A 2 -5.51 -42.32 38.53
N SER A 3 -6.76 -41.94 38.78
CA SER A 3 -7.65 -42.63 39.71
C SER A 3 -8.63 -43.45 38.88
N GLU A 4 -9.01 -44.64 39.35
CA GLU A 4 -10.08 -45.45 38.73
C GLU A 4 -11.33 -44.54 38.53
N ASP A 5 -11.89 -44.55 37.31
CA ASP A 5 -12.94 -43.62 36.82
C ASP A 5 -12.50 -42.17 36.56
N GLY A 6 -11.21 -41.96 36.35
CA GLY A 6 -10.62 -40.65 36.04
C GLY A 6 -10.96 -40.15 34.63
N LEU A 7 -10.64 -38.87 34.38
CA LEU A 7 -10.78 -38.28 33.03
C LEU A 7 -10.02 -39.08 31.97
N ALA A 8 -8.83 -39.60 32.29
CA ALA A 8 -8.06 -40.44 31.37
C ALA A 8 -8.81 -41.71 30.97
N ASP A 9 -9.41 -42.41 31.94
CA ASP A 9 -10.20 -43.63 31.68
C ASP A 9 -11.41 -43.33 30.79
N ARG A 10 -12.08 -42.19 30.97
CA ARG A 10 -13.22 -41.77 30.12
C ARG A 10 -12.82 -41.37 28.70
N LEU A 11 -11.62 -40.81 28.53
CA LEU A 11 -11.10 -40.44 27.21
C LEU A 11 -10.71 -41.67 26.39
N LEU A 12 -10.14 -42.68 27.08
CA LEU A 12 -9.63 -43.93 26.52
C LEU A 12 -10.64 -45.08 26.51
N ALA A 13 -11.79 -44.92 27.18
CA ALA A 13 -12.87 -45.88 27.13
C ALA A 13 -13.35 -46.10 25.70
N GLU A 14 -13.90 -47.29 25.43
CA GLU A 14 -14.48 -47.65 24.14
C GLU A 14 -15.55 -46.63 23.72
N GLY A 15 -15.41 -46.06 22.52
CA GLY A 15 -16.28 -44.98 22.03
C GLY A 15 -16.06 -43.64 22.75
N GLY A 16 -14.98 -43.53 23.51
CA GLY A 16 -14.48 -42.33 24.18
C GLY A 16 -14.04 -41.26 23.20
N LEU A 17 -13.50 -40.16 23.73
CA LEU A 17 -13.10 -39.04 22.88
C LEU A 17 -11.95 -39.42 21.95
N ILE A 18 -10.96 -40.19 22.45
CA ILE A 18 -9.80 -40.59 21.65
C ILE A 18 -10.27 -41.43 20.45
N ASP A 19 -11.10 -42.45 20.68
CA ASP A 19 -11.68 -43.26 19.60
C ASP A 19 -12.42 -42.43 18.55
N LYS A 20 -13.19 -41.42 18.98
CA LYS A 20 -13.94 -40.55 18.08
C LYS A 20 -13.06 -39.66 17.22
N ILE A 21 -12.00 -39.09 17.80
CA ILE A 21 -11.11 -38.18 17.05
C ILE A 21 -10.18 -38.97 16.12
N THR A 22 -9.79 -40.20 16.50
CA THR A 22 -8.96 -41.11 15.69
C THR A 22 -9.77 -42.05 14.81
N ALA A 23 -11.10 -41.92 14.82
CA ALA A 23 -11.95 -42.71 13.93
C ALA A 23 -11.54 -42.49 12.47
N LYS A 24 -11.72 -43.53 11.66
CA LYS A 24 -11.50 -43.44 10.21
C LYS A 24 -12.42 -42.38 9.60
N ASP A 25 -11.90 -41.56 8.69
CA ASP A 25 -12.58 -40.40 8.11
C ASP A 25 -13.05 -39.39 9.18
N GLY A 26 -12.42 -39.47 10.36
CA GLY A 26 -12.77 -38.71 11.55
C GLY A 26 -12.16 -37.31 11.58
N PRO A 27 -12.40 -36.56 12.66
CA PRO A 27 -11.97 -35.16 12.77
C PRO A 27 -10.47 -34.94 12.61
N LEU A 28 -9.61 -35.86 13.08
CA LEU A 28 -8.16 -35.72 12.92
C LEU A 28 -7.73 -35.86 11.45
N GLU A 29 -8.36 -36.77 10.69
CA GLU A 29 -8.08 -36.95 9.27
C GLU A 29 -8.54 -35.73 8.47
N GLN A 30 -9.74 -35.21 8.76
CA GLN A 30 -10.23 -33.96 8.17
C GLN A 30 -9.31 -32.76 8.45
N LEU A 31 -8.76 -32.67 9.67
CA LEU A 31 -7.80 -31.61 10.01
C LEU A 31 -6.47 -31.79 9.25
N ALA A 32 -6.01 -33.03 9.09
CA ALA A 32 -4.82 -33.34 8.29
C ALA A 32 -5.03 -32.96 6.81
N ASP A 33 -6.21 -33.23 6.26
CA ASP A 33 -6.56 -32.82 4.89
C ASP A 33 -6.54 -31.30 4.75
N VAL A 34 -7.14 -30.56 5.70
CA VAL A 34 -7.07 -29.10 5.69
C VAL A 34 -5.62 -28.63 5.77
N ALA A 35 -4.79 -29.22 6.65
CA ALA A 35 -3.38 -28.88 6.74
C ALA A 35 -2.63 -29.15 5.41
N ASP A 36 -2.92 -30.25 4.71
CA ASP A 36 -2.35 -30.53 3.39
C ASP A 36 -2.80 -29.50 2.34
N THR A 37 -4.09 -29.12 2.34
CA THR A 37 -4.58 -28.07 1.44
C THR A 37 -3.91 -26.73 1.70
N LEU A 38 -3.67 -26.37 2.96
CA LEU A 38 -2.94 -25.15 3.32
C LEU A 38 -1.46 -25.23 2.93
N ALA A 39 -0.81 -26.39 3.12
CA ALA A 39 0.57 -26.60 2.71
C ALA A 39 0.74 -26.44 1.19
N ARG A 40 -0.27 -26.76 0.39
CA ARG A 40 -0.29 -26.55 -1.07
C ARG A 40 -0.38 -25.07 -1.46
N LEU A 41 -0.78 -24.17 -0.56
CA LEU A 41 -0.79 -22.72 -0.81
C LEU A 41 0.59 -22.08 -0.64
N THR A 42 1.49 -22.69 0.15
CA THR A 42 2.84 -22.16 0.43
C THR A 42 3.62 -21.82 -0.85
N PRO A 43 3.74 -22.72 -1.85
CA PRO A 43 4.46 -22.40 -3.09
C PRO A 43 3.79 -21.27 -3.89
N GLY A 44 2.46 -21.16 -3.80
CA GLY A 44 1.72 -20.07 -4.44
C GLY A 44 2.04 -18.70 -3.84
N MET A 45 2.25 -18.64 -2.52
CA MET A 45 2.67 -17.41 -1.85
C MET A 45 4.12 -17.04 -2.19
N GLU A 46 5.03 -18.02 -2.27
CA GLU A 46 6.41 -17.80 -2.73
C GLU A 46 6.45 -17.28 -4.17
N ALA A 47 5.57 -17.79 -5.03
CA ALA A 47 5.43 -17.32 -6.41
C ALA A 47 4.91 -15.87 -6.54
N LEU A 48 4.39 -15.26 -5.47
CA LEU A 48 3.99 -13.85 -5.46
C LEU A 48 5.17 -12.89 -5.23
N GLU A 49 6.31 -13.36 -4.71
CA GLU A 49 7.47 -12.50 -4.44
C GLU A 49 7.94 -11.74 -5.69
N PRO A 50 8.10 -12.37 -6.88
CA PRO A 50 8.52 -11.66 -8.08
C PRO A 50 7.47 -10.63 -8.54
N ALA A 51 6.18 -10.96 -8.40
CA ALA A 51 5.11 -10.04 -8.77
C ALA A 51 5.13 -8.79 -7.88
N ILE A 52 5.30 -8.95 -6.57
CA ILE A 52 5.42 -7.83 -5.62
C ILE A 52 6.66 -6.98 -5.94
N ALA A 53 7.79 -7.61 -6.27
CA ALA A 53 9.00 -6.90 -6.67
C ALA A 53 8.76 -6.05 -7.93
N THR A 54 8.13 -6.60 -8.97
CA THR A 54 7.81 -5.84 -10.19
C THR A 54 6.85 -4.68 -9.94
N LEU A 55 5.87 -4.85 -9.03
CA LEU A 55 4.96 -3.78 -8.64
C LEU A 55 5.71 -2.67 -7.89
N GLN A 56 6.65 -3.02 -7.01
CA GLN A 56 7.49 -2.05 -6.31
C GLN A 56 8.33 -1.24 -7.30
N ASP A 57 8.98 -1.90 -8.26
CA ASP A 57 9.77 -1.23 -9.29
C ASP A 57 8.91 -0.27 -10.13
N ALA A 58 7.71 -0.71 -10.52
CA ALA A 58 6.76 0.13 -11.26
C ALA A 58 6.32 1.36 -10.46
N VAL A 59 6.06 1.22 -9.16
CA VAL A 59 5.68 2.34 -8.27
C VAL A 59 6.84 3.32 -8.08
N ILE A 60 8.07 2.83 -7.96
CA ILE A 60 9.27 3.68 -7.90
C ILE A 60 9.41 4.48 -9.20
N ALA A 61 9.28 3.82 -10.34
CA ALA A 61 9.31 4.47 -11.65
C ALA A 61 8.23 5.54 -11.79
N LEU A 62 7.00 5.25 -11.34
CA LEU A 62 5.90 6.21 -11.37
C LEU A 62 6.20 7.43 -10.48
N THR A 63 6.76 7.22 -9.28
CA THR A 63 7.12 8.31 -8.35
C THR A 63 8.16 9.26 -8.97
N MET A 64 9.14 8.72 -9.70
CA MET A 64 10.13 9.52 -10.42
C MET A 64 9.50 10.41 -11.51
N VAL A 65 8.40 9.97 -12.13
CA VAL A 65 7.70 10.73 -13.17
C VAL A 65 6.72 11.75 -12.58
N VAL A 66 6.02 11.38 -11.51
CA VAL A 66 4.96 12.21 -10.91
C VAL A 66 5.53 13.47 -10.24
N ASN A 67 6.70 13.40 -9.61
CA ASN A 67 7.31 14.56 -8.95
C ASN A 67 7.62 15.73 -9.93
N PRO A 68 8.30 15.50 -11.07
CA PRO A 68 8.46 16.52 -12.10
C PRO A 68 7.14 17.08 -12.63
N LEU A 69 6.14 16.22 -12.87
CA LEU A 69 4.83 16.65 -13.35
C LEU A 69 4.09 17.55 -12.33
N SER A 70 4.21 17.26 -11.03
CA SER A 70 3.70 18.11 -9.95
C SER A 70 4.34 19.51 -9.99
N SER A 71 5.66 19.59 -10.17
CA SER A 71 6.38 20.87 -10.28
C SER A 71 6.02 21.67 -11.53
N ILE A 72 5.80 20.99 -12.67
CA ILE A 72 5.36 21.65 -13.90
C ILE A 72 3.95 22.22 -13.72
N ALA A 73 3.04 21.46 -13.11
CA ALA A 73 1.67 21.90 -12.85
C ALA A 73 1.63 23.18 -11.98
N GLU A 74 2.48 23.29 -10.97
CA GLU A 74 2.59 24.49 -10.11
C GLU A 74 3.17 25.71 -10.83
N ARG A 75 3.98 25.51 -11.88
CA ARG A 75 4.67 26.58 -12.60
C ARG A 75 3.92 27.07 -13.82
N ILE A 76 2.77 26.49 -14.17
CA ILE A 76 1.92 26.99 -15.28
C ILE A 76 1.47 28.41 -14.93
N PRO A 77 2.00 29.45 -15.60
CA PRO A 77 1.53 30.80 -15.37
C PRO A 77 0.14 30.90 -15.97
N LEU A 78 -0.89 31.05 -15.13
CA LEU A 78 -2.25 31.34 -15.59
C LEU A 78 -2.21 32.62 -16.46
N PRO A 79 -2.54 32.56 -17.76
CA PRO A 79 -2.60 33.74 -18.60
C PRO A 79 -3.81 34.58 -18.17
N GLY A 80 -3.58 35.60 -17.34
CA GLY A 80 -4.67 36.47 -16.89
C GLY A 80 -4.35 37.52 -15.83
N ARG A 81 -3.30 37.37 -15.02
CA ARG A 81 -2.92 38.41 -14.05
C ARG A 81 -1.82 39.31 -14.60
N ARG A 82 -2.20 40.24 -15.48
CA ARG A 82 -1.42 41.46 -15.71
C ARG A 82 -1.28 42.18 -14.35
N PRO A 83 -0.07 42.39 -13.81
CA PRO A 83 0.09 43.39 -12.76
C PRO A 83 -0.29 44.72 -13.39
N ALA A 84 -1.31 45.38 -12.85
CA ALA A 84 -1.67 46.72 -13.25
C ALA A 84 -0.44 47.61 -13.04
N ARG A 85 0.30 47.85 -14.13
CA ARG A 85 1.35 48.86 -14.21
C ARG A 85 0.68 50.17 -13.80
N ARG A 86 0.92 50.62 -12.57
CA ARG A 86 0.63 52.01 -12.18
C ARG A 86 1.48 52.89 -13.08
N SER A 87 0.84 53.46 -14.10
CA SER A 87 1.42 54.51 -14.92
C SER A 87 1.61 55.74 -14.04
N SER A 88 2.79 55.92 -13.45
CA SER A 88 3.19 57.23 -12.93
C SER A 88 3.53 58.10 -14.14
N SER A 89 2.57 58.93 -14.55
CA SER A 89 2.77 59.99 -15.53
C SER A 89 3.73 61.03 -14.95
N ARG A 90 5.04 60.85 -15.16
CA ARG A 90 6.02 61.91 -14.93
C ARG A 90 6.09 62.75 -16.19
N SER A 91 5.36 63.87 -16.19
CA SER A 91 5.45 64.90 -17.21
C SER A 91 6.87 65.46 -17.25
N VAL A 92 7.53 65.34 -18.39
CA VAL A 92 8.82 65.99 -18.66
C VAL A 92 8.52 67.42 -19.10
N ARG A 93 8.73 68.39 -18.21
CA ARG A 93 8.73 69.82 -18.53
C ARG A 93 10.11 70.16 -19.11
N SER A 94 10.25 70.14 -20.44
CA SER A 94 11.43 70.73 -21.09
C SER A 94 11.44 72.23 -20.87
N GLN A 95 12.41 72.69 -20.10
CA GLN A 95 12.70 74.09 -19.83
C GLN A 95 13.46 74.64 -21.05
N ARG A 96 12.87 75.61 -21.76
CA ARG A 96 13.60 76.35 -22.79
C ARG A 96 14.75 77.08 -22.11
N VAL A 97 15.98 76.72 -22.46
CA VAL A 97 17.15 77.56 -22.22
C VAL A 97 17.12 78.62 -23.31
N VAL A 98 16.91 79.87 -22.89
CA VAL A 98 17.06 81.05 -23.74
C VAL A 98 18.52 81.44 -23.64
N ASP A 99 19.26 81.30 -24.74
CA ASP A 99 20.50 82.05 -24.94
C ASP A 99 20.13 83.38 -25.59
N SER A 100 20.41 84.48 -24.89
CA SER A 100 20.55 85.82 -25.46
C SER A 100 21.43 86.64 -24.51
N GLU A 101 22.38 87.33 -25.12
CA GLU A 101 23.60 87.97 -24.61
C GLU A 101 23.47 88.90 -23.40
#